data_AF-A0A9P5RW91-F1
#
_entry.id   AF-A0A9P5RW91-F1
#
_cell.length_a   1.000
_cell.length_b   1.000
_cell.length_c   1.000
_cell.angle_alpha   90.00
_cell.angle_beta   90.00
_cell.angle_gamma   90.00
#
_symmetry.space_group_name_H-M   'P 1'
#
loop_
_entity.id
_entity.type
_entity.pdbx_description
1 polymer ?
#
loop_
_entity_poly.entity_id
_entity_poly.type
_entity_poly.pdbx_seq_one_letter_code
_entity_poly.pdbx_strand_id
1 'polypeptide(L)'
;MVFLKKSFALGTIVALFASIGVAQAAKDDDEMLEPLRTHSIYMPYIDNDLQNRWFDFGGDAIVNTNRHIRLTQDVPSQSGWLWSRLPLMAKNFQVDFQFEVDGKGDGIVGDGFAVWFTKERAEQGPVFGNRDRFEGLGIFFDTYANGRHSHSFPYVMAMLGDGRTSYDNDNDGLANRLGGCEADFRRKLVPTHGRITYNSGSKRLHMELQTNAWDEWTTCFTLHDLVLPETYYLGFTSHTGEVHDNHDIISVTTNIIPKSEDYVVHRVNNTPPPKSASGLGTVVKYVVGSGVFVAVVVFAYKAATKRNDMKRF
;
A
#
# COMPACT_ATOMS: atom_id res chain seq x y z
N MET A 1 -12.89 -73.10 4.61
CA MET A 1 -11.92 -74.20 4.80
C MET A 1 -10.69 -73.88 3.97
N VAL A 2 -9.52 -73.99 4.61
CA VAL A 2 -8.25 -73.39 4.19
C VAL A 2 -7.59 -74.16 3.04
N PHE A 3 -6.76 -73.44 2.31
CA PHE A 3 -5.51 -73.82 1.61
C PHE A 3 -5.58 -73.80 0.07
N LEU A 4 -4.93 -72.86 -0.64
CA LEU A 4 -3.50 -72.51 -0.75
C LEU A 4 -2.96 -73.07 -2.08
N LYS A 5 -2.52 -72.18 -2.98
CA LYS A 5 -1.14 -72.12 -3.52
C LYS A 5 -1.06 -71.37 -4.86
N LYS A 6 -0.11 -70.42 -4.89
CA LYS A 6 0.96 -70.21 -5.90
C LYS A 6 0.47 -69.94 -7.35
N SER A 7 0.99 -69.01 -8.16
CA SER A 7 2.25 -68.25 -8.21
C SER A 7 2.29 -67.56 -9.59
N PHE A 8 3.17 -66.55 -9.77
CA PHE A 8 3.62 -65.96 -11.07
C PHE A 8 2.57 -65.17 -11.87
N ALA A 9 2.85 -64.09 -12.60
CA ALA A 9 3.98 -63.19 -12.80
C ALA A 9 3.51 -62.03 -13.70
N LEU A 10 4.41 -61.06 -13.97
CA LEU A 10 4.28 -59.90 -14.87
C LEU A 10 3.40 -58.78 -14.31
N GLY A 11 3.85 -57.53 -14.19
CA GLY A 11 4.90 -56.84 -14.92
C GLY A 11 4.28 -55.63 -15.59
N THR A 12 4.34 -54.46 -14.96
CA THR A 12 4.21 -53.17 -15.67
C THR A 12 4.87 -52.07 -14.85
N ILE A 13 5.90 -51.47 -15.45
CA ILE A 13 6.64 -50.32 -14.93
C ILE A 13 5.78 -49.07 -15.20
N VAL A 14 5.35 -48.37 -14.14
CA VAL A 14 4.76 -47.04 -14.26
C VAL A 14 5.90 -46.02 -14.14
N ALA A 15 6.23 -45.39 -15.26
CA ALA A 15 7.11 -44.22 -15.27
C ALA A 15 6.33 -43.00 -14.77
N LEU A 16 6.60 -42.56 -13.54
CA LEU A 16 6.16 -41.24 -13.07
C LEU A 16 7.05 -40.17 -13.71
N PHE A 17 6.49 -39.41 -14.66
CA PHE A 17 7.02 -38.11 -15.03
C PHE A 17 6.64 -37.11 -13.93
N ALA A 18 7.60 -36.76 -13.08
CA ALA A 18 7.47 -35.61 -12.19
C ALA A 18 7.76 -34.34 -13.01
N SER A 19 6.72 -33.65 -13.44
CA SER A 19 6.81 -32.28 -13.95
C SER A 19 7.11 -31.34 -12.77
N ILE A 20 8.37 -30.93 -12.64
CA ILE A 20 8.76 -29.83 -11.74
C ILE A 20 8.31 -28.54 -12.42
N GLY A 21 7.08 -28.12 -12.12
CA GLY A 21 6.64 -26.75 -12.36
C GLY A 21 7.40 -25.84 -11.40
N VAL A 22 8.38 -25.09 -11.90
CA VAL A 22 8.95 -23.96 -11.18
C VAL A 22 7.88 -22.86 -11.19
N ALA A 23 7.12 -22.78 -10.10
CA ALA A 23 6.30 -21.60 -9.83
C ALA A 23 7.27 -20.43 -9.66
N GLN A 24 7.32 -19.56 -10.67
CA GLN A 24 7.97 -18.26 -10.55
C GLN A 24 7.17 -17.48 -9.51
N ALA A 25 7.67 -17.37 -8.28
CA ALA A 25 7.12 -16.44 -7.32
C ALA A 25 7.21 -15.05 -7.94
N ALA A 26 6.07 -14.44 -8.23
CA ALA A 26 5.99 -13.02 -8.51
C ALA A 26 6.59 -12.31 -7.31
N LYS A 27 7.67 -11.56 -7.56
CA LYS A 27 8.26 -10.65 -6.60
C LYS A 27 7.25 -9.50 -6.50
N ASP A 28 6.47 -9.46 -5.44
CA ASP A 28 5.89 -8.19 -5.00
C ASP A 28 7.08 -7.32 -4.61
N ASP A 29 7.45 -6.41 -5.49
CA ASP A 29 8.31 -5.28 -5.17
C ASP A 29 7.47 -4.28 -4.35
N ASP A 30 6.90 -4.75 -3.23
CA ASP A 30 6.33 -3.88 -2.20
C ASP A 30 7.54 -3.15 -1.61
N GLU A 31 7.81 -1.96 -2.18
CA GLU A 31 8.82 -1.02 -1.69
C GLU A 31 8.59 -0.91 -0.19
N MET A 32 9.53 -1.40 0.63
CA MET A 32 9.30 -1.59 2.07
C MET A 32 8.93 -0.25 2.71
N LEU A 33 7.63 -0.01 2.87
CA LEU A 33 7.09 1.22 3.42
C LEU A 33 7.31 1.22 4.94
N GLU A 34 7.95 2.27 5.45
CA GLU A 34 8.16 2.43 6.90
C GLU A 34 7.05 3.29 7.49
N PRO A 35 6.18 2.75 8.38
CA PRO A 35 5.05 3.50 8.91
C PRO A 35 5.47 4.70 9.76
N LEU A 36 4.87 5.87 9.50
CA LEU A 36 5.11 7.11 10.24
C LEU A 36 3.93 7.42 11.15
N ARG A 37 3.99 6.91 12.39
CA ARG A 37 2.91 7.08 13.39
C ARG A 37 2.58 8.55 13.69
N THR A 38 3.56 9.44 13.64
CA THR A 38 3.38 10.88 13.92
C THR A 38 2.54 11.62 12.87
N HIS A 39 2.32 11.00 11.70
CA HIS A 39 1.52 11.55 10.60
C HIS A 39 0.42 10.57 10.18
N SER A 40 0.03 9.67 11.09
CA SER A 40 -1.03 8.70 10.84
C SER A 40 -2.10 8.81 11.94
N ILE A 41 -3.36 8.90 11.53
CA ILE A 41 -4.51 9.03 12.41
C ILE A 41 -5.66 8.15 11.93
N TYR A 42 -6.25 7.40 12.85
CA TYR A 42 -7.38 6.51 12.64
C TYR A 42 -8.10 6.33 13.97
N MET A 43 -9.30 5.73 13.95
CA MET A 43 -10.10 5.51 15.15
C MET A 43 -9.27 4.83 16.27
N PRO A 44 -9.38 5.28 17.54
CA PRO A 44 -10.42 6.15 18.08
C PRO A 44 -10.17 7.67 18.02
N TYR A 45 -9.16 8.13 17.26
CA TYR A 45 -8.76 9.54 17.03
C TYR A 45 -8.33 10.37 18.25
N ILE A 46 -8.76 10.03 19.46
CA ILE A 46 -8.48 10.77 20.70
C ILE A 46 -7.63 9.90 21.62
N ASP A 47 -6.59 10.48 22.21
CA ASP A 47 -5.72 9.82 23.18
C ASP A 47 -6.14 10.12 24.63
N ASN A 48 -6.05 11.38 25.05
CA ASN A 48 -6.39 11.82 26.41
C ASN A 48 -6.95 13.25 26.40
N ASP A 49 -7.82 13.57 27.36
CA ASP A 49 -8.41 14.91 27.52
C ASP A 49 -9.04 15.50 26.24
N LEU A 50 -9.70 14.65 25.44
CA LEU A 50 -10.29 15.04 24.14
C LEU A 50 -9.28 15.58 23.11
N GLN A 51 -8.00 15.25 23.26
CA GLN A 51 -6.93 15.62 22.32
C GLN A 51 -6.27 14.39 21.68
N ASN A 52 -5.68 14.60 20.50
CA ASN A 52 -4.77 13.66 19.88
C ASN A 52 -3.31 14.11 20.09
N ARG A 53 -2.38 13.18 20.28
CA ARG A 53 -0.96 13.47 20.50
C ARG A 53 -0.28 14.07 19.29
N TRP A 54 -0.68 13.67 18.08
CA TRP A 54 0.01 13.93 16.82
C TRP A 54 -0.75 14.87 15.89
N PHE A 55 -2.05 15.04 16.09
CA PHE A 55 -2.90 15.91 15.28
C PHE A 55 -3.64 16.94 16.14
N ASP A 56 -3.80 18.14 15.61
CA ASP A 56 -4.76 19.12 16.08
C ASP A 56 -5.98 19.11 15.15
N PHE A 57 -7.16 19.32 15.72
CA PHE A 57 -8.39 19.57 14.97
C PHE A 57 -9.08 20.79 15.58
N GLY A 58 -9.80 21.55 14.77
CA GLY A 58 -10.45 22.77 15.20
C GLY A 58 -11.30 23.44 14.11
N GLY A 59 -11.70 24.68 14.39
CA GLY A 59 -12.78 25.32 13.65
C GLY A 59 -14.10 24.63 13.98
N ASP A 60 -14.88 24.33 12.96
CA ASP A 60 -16.14 23.59 13.08
C ASP A 60 -15.99 22.06 13.03
N ALA A 61 -14.75 21.55 13.05
CA ALA A 61 -14.50 20.12 12.95
C ALA A 61 -15.05 19.35 14.18
N ILE A 62 -15.73 18.23 13.92
CA ILE A 62 -16.31 17.34 14.94
C ILE A 62 -15.63 15.98 14.86
N VAL A 63 -15.08 15.52 16.00
CA VAL A 63 -14.47 14.20 16.10
C VAL A 63 -15.48 13.19 16.62
N ASN A 64 -15.93 12.28 15.75
CA ASN A 64 -16.65 11.08 16.18
C ASN A 64 -15.64 9.95 16.37
N THR A 65 -15.29 9.66 17.63
CA THR A 65 -14.24 8.70 18.00
C THR A 65 -14.42 7.30 17.40
N ASN A 66 -15.64 6.92 17.00
CA ASN A 66 -15.91 5.57 16.51
C ASN A 66 -16.21 5.51 15.01
N ARG A 67 -16.11 6.63 14.28
CA ARG A 67 -16.50 6.68 12.87
C ARG A 67 -15.56 7.48 11.99
N HIS A 68 -15.39 8.77 12.29
CA HIS A 68 -14.69 9.72 11.41
C HIS A 68 -14.39 11.05 12.12
N ILE A 69 -13.51 11.84 11.50
CA ILE A 69 -13.31 13.25 11.81
C ILE A 69 -14.07 14.05 10.74
N ARG A 70 -15.14 14.74 11.14
CA ARG A 70 -15.95 15.58 10.24
C ARG A 70 -15.35 16.96 10.19
N LEU A 71 -14.86 17.40 9.03
CA LEU A 71 -14.33 18.74 8.83
C LEU A 71 -15.45 19.77 8.77
N THR A 72 -16.51 19.51 7.99
CA THR A 72 -17.72 20.33 7.96
C THR A 72 -18.96 19.46 7.93
N GLN A 73 -20.09 20.02 8.36
CA GLN A 73 -21.39 19.39 8.24
C GLN A 73 -22.13 19.89 6.99
N ASP A 74 -23.19 19.17 6.63
CA ASP A 74 -24.24 19.58 5.67
C ASP A 74 -25.07 20.77 6.21
N VAL A 75 -24.38 21.88 6.53
CA VAL A 75 -24.91 23.17 6.96
C VAL A 75 -24.05 24.30 6.36
N PRO A 76 -24.63 25.49 6.09
CA PRO A 76 -23.90 26.61 5.51
C PRO A 76 -22.81 27.19 6.42
N SER A 77 -21.82 27.85 5.82
CA SER A 77 -20.84 28.70 6.52
C SER A 77 -20.03 27.98 7.61
N GLN A 78 -19.53 26.78 7.31
CA GLN A 78 -18.62 26.04 8.18
C GLN A 78 -17.19 26.15 7.69
N SER A 79 -16.23 26.07 8.59
CA SER A 79 -14.81 25.92 8.29
C SER A 79 -14.13 25.08 9.36
N GLY A 80 -13.70 23.87 8.99
CA GLY A 80 -13.03 22.97 9.91
C GLY A 80 -11.74 22.40 9.34
N TRP A 81 -10.86 21.99 10.24
CA TRP A 81 -9.52 21.55 9.87
C TRP A 81 -8.99 20.45 10.79
N LEU A 82 -8.04 19.69 10.24
CA LEU A 82 -7.25 18.64 10.88
C LEU A 82 -5.80 18.81 10.40
N TRP A 83 -4.86 19.02 11.31
CA TRP A 83 -3.44 19.28 10.98
C TRP A 83 -2.51 18.41 11.81
N SER A 84 -1.41 17.96 11.22
CA SER A 84 -0.30 17.37 11.98
C SER A 84 0.31 18.41 12.92
N ARG A 85 0.64 18.01 14.15
CA ARG A 85 1.32 18.85 15.15
C ARG A 85 2.80 19.03 14.83
N LEU A 86 3.39 18.00 14.23
CA LEU A 86 4.80 17.98 13.83
C LEU A 86 4.91 18.16 12.30
N PRO A 87 5.99 18.80 11.83
CA PRO A 87 6.27 18.87 10.40
C PRO A 87 6.71 17.50 9.87
N LEU A 88 6.32 17.19 8.63
CA LEU A 88 6.73 16.03 7.87
C LEU A 88 8.09 16.30 7.23
N MET A 89 9.15 15.74 7.80
CA MET A 89 10.54 15.91 7.30
C MET A 89 10.97 14.80 6.34
N ALA A 90 10.07 13.88 6.00
CA ALA A 90 10.37 12.76 5.11
C ALA A 90 10.54 13.24 3.66
N LYS A 91 11.68 12.94 3.04
CA LYS A 91 11.98 13.32 1.64
C LYS A 91 11.15 12.55 0.63
N ASN A 92 10.90 11.27 0.91
CA ASN A 92 10.03 10.43 0.10
C ASN A 92 8.98 9.84 1.02
N PHE A 93 7.72 9.95 0.64
CA PHE A 93 6.61 9.51 1.47
C PHE A 93 5.42 9.08 0.62
N GLN A 94 4.57 8.28 1.23
CA GLN A 94 3.25 7.95 0.75
C GLN A 94 2.23 8.32 1.83
N VAL A 95 1.19 9.07 1.47
CA VAL A 95 0.03 9.33 2.33
C VAL A 95 -1.18 8.67 1.72
N ASP A 96 -1.70 7.65 2.39
CA ASP A 96 -2.98 7.03 2.10
C ASP A 96 -4.03 7.64 3.03
N PHE A 97 -5.14 8.12 2.49
CA PHE A 97 -6.24 8.62 3.31
C PHE A 97 -7.57 8.11 2.80
N GLN A 98 -8.45 7.77 3.74
CA GLN A 98 -9.82 7.41 3.48
C GLN A 98 -10.71 8.60 3.85
N PHE A 99 -11.63 8.95 2.97
CA PHE A 99 -12.53 10.07 3.15
C PHE A 99 -13.96 9.68 2.74
N GLU A 100 -14.94 10.52 3.07
CA GLU A 100 -16.33 10.39 2.63
C GLU A 100 -16.90 11.81 2.42
N VAL A 101 -17.53 12.04 1.26
CA VAL A 101 -18.25 13.28 0.96
C VAL A 101 -19.71 12.94 0.69
N ASP A 102 -20.60 13.45 1.55
CA ASP A 102 -22.02 13.10 1.53
C ASP A 102 -22.89 14.29 1.99
N GLY A 103 -24.12 14.39 1.48
CA GLY A 103 -25.06 15.43 1.86
C GLY A 103 -26.45 15.22 1.26
N LYS A 104 -27.44 15.92 1.81
CA LYS A 104 -28.85 15.72 1.46
C LYS A 104 -29.25 16.32 0.11
N GLY A 105 -28.42 17.21 -0.45
CA GLY A 105 -28.67 17.86 -1.73
C GLY A 105 -28.47 16.92 -2.93
N ASP A 106 -29.46 16.90 -3.83
CA ASP A 106 -29.41 16.16 -5.11
C ASP A 106 -28.90 17.01 -6.29
N GLY A 107 -28.69 18.31 -6.08
CA GLY A 107 -28.37 19.28 -7.15
C GLY A 107 -27.09 20.05 -6.91
N ILE A 108 -27.20 21.22 -6.27
CA ILE A 108 -26.09 22.14 -6.04
C ILE A 108 -25.48 21.85 -4.67
N VAL A 109 -24.20 21.50 -4.66
CA VAL A 109 -23.45 21.03 -3.49
C VAL A 109 -22.06 21.65 -3.52
N GLY A 110 -21.40 21.77 -2.37
CA GLY A 110 -20.11 22.43 -2.29
C GLY A 110 -19.54 22.57 -0.88
N ASP A 111 -18.35 23.13 -0.74
CA ASP A 111 -17.42 23.43 -1.85
C ASP A 111 -16.41 22.29 -2.07
N GLY A 112 -16.18 21.48 -1.05
CA GLY A 112 -15.27 20.35 -1.09
C GLY A 112 -14.30 20.34 0.09
N PHE A 113 -13.18 19.64 -0.06
CA PHE A 113 -12.11 19.63 0.93
C PHE A 113 -10.74 19.69 0.26
N ALA A 114 -9.70 19.95 1.05
CA ALA A 114 -8.33 20.07 0.56
C ALA A 114 -7.36 19.28 1.44
N VAL A 115 -6.34 18.72 0.80
CA VAL A 115 -5.18 18.10 1.44
C VAL A 115 -3.97 19.00 1.24
N TRP A 116 -3.18 19.18 2.30
CA TRP A 116 -2.12 20.18 2.33
C TRP A 116 -0.78 19.59 2.73
N PHE A 117 0.26 20.07 2.05
CA PHE A 117 1.66 19.98 2.46
C PHE A 117 2.22 21.41 2.47
N THR A 118 1.94 22.14 3.54
CA THR A 118 2.23 23.59 3.65
C THR A 118 3.11 23.91 4.83
N LYS A 119 3.83 25.03 4.74
CA LYS A 119 4.70 25.52 5.80
C LYS A 119 3.93 25.98 7.03
N GLU A 120 2.83 26.70 6.83
CA GLU A 120 1.88 27.07 7.88
C GLU A 120 0.83 25.97 8.10
N ARG A 121 0.21 25.97 9.28
CA ARG A 121 -0.86 25.06 9.67
C ARG A 121 -1.91 25.78 10.52
N ALA A 122 -3.13 25.27 10.54
CA ALA A 122 -4.21 25.74 11.44
C ALA A 122 -4.50 27.26 11.35
N GLU A 123 -4.32 27.84 10.17
CA GLU A 123 -4.71 29.22 9.86
C GLU A 123 -5.94 29.17 8.94
N GLN A 124 -7.12 29.51 9.48
CA GLN A 124 -8.36 29.50 8.71
C GLN A 124 -8.37 30.57 7.63
N GLY A 125 -9.06 30.28 6.53
CA GLY A 125 -9.27 31.24 5.46
C GLY A 125 -10.17 30.72 4.34
N PRO A 126 -10.23 31.44 3.22
CA PRO A 126 -11.22 31.20 2.18
C PRO A 126 -10.88 30.03 1.25
N VAL A 127 -9.69 29.43 1.34
CA VAL A 127 -9.27 28.38 0.40
C VAL A 127 -9.56 27.03 1.00
N PHE A 128 -10.77 26.50 0.78
CA PHE A 128 -11.22 25.23 1.37
C PHE A 128 -11.05 25.18 2.90
N GLY A 129 -11.21 26.32 3.58
CA GLY A 129 -11.01 26.44 5.03
C GLY A 129 -9.58 26.72 5.49
N ASN A 130 -8.60 26.78 4.58
CA ASN A 130 -7.23 27.20 4.86
C ASN A 130 -6.99 28.66 4.41
N ARG A 131 -5.93 29.28 4.93
CA ARG A 131 -5.50 30.63 4.53
C ARG A 131 -5.23 30.73 3.02
N ASP A 132 -5.52 31.90 2.48
CA ASP A 132 -5.05 32.28 1.15
C ASP A 132 -3.53 32.57 1.17
N ARG A 133 -2.90 32.56 -0.01
CA ARG A 133 -1.45 32.81 -0.18
C ARG A 133 -0.62 31.88 0.71
N PHE A 134 -0.93 30.59 0.63
CA PHE A 134 -0.19 29.53 1.32
C PHE A 134 1.17 29.28 0.65
N GLU A 135 2.15 28.79 1.42
CA GLU A 135 3.45 28.34 0.92
C GLU A 135 3.51 26.80 1.00
N GLY A 136 3.53 26.12 -0.15
CA GLY A 136 3.51 24.66 -0.24
C GLY A 136 2.45 24.13 -1.20
N LEU A 137 2.11 22.84 -1.10
CA LEU A 137 1.18 22.17 -2.01
C LEU A 137 -0.23 22.09 -1.41
N GLY A 138 -1.23 22.49 -2.20
CA GLY A 138 -2.64 22.17 -1.96
C GLY A 138 -3.17 21.22 -3.04
N ILE A 139 -3.89 20.18 -2.61
CA ILE A 139 -4.64 19.28 -3.49
C ILE A 139 -6.12 19.42 -3.12
N PHE A 140 -6.91 19.98 -4.02
CA PHE A 140 -8.32 20.31 -3.79
C PHE A 140 -9.21 19.23 -4.39
N PHE A 141 -10.18 18.78 -3.61
CA PHE A 141 -11.27 17.89 -3.98
C PHE A 141 -12.52 18.75 -4.07
N ASP A 142 -12.73 19.32 -5.25
CA ASP A 142 -13.74 20.34 -5.50
C ASP A 142 -15.03 19.69 -5.99
N THR A 143 -16.15 20.02 -5.34
CA THR A 143 -17.48 19.51 -5.72
C THR A 143 -18.34 20.55 -6.42
N TYR A 144 -17.92 21.80 -6.47
CA TYR A 144 -18.71 22.91 -6.99
C TYR A 144 -18.01 23.64 -8.14
N ALA A 145 -18.75 23.97 -9.19
CA ALA A 145 -18.22 24.74 -10.31
C ALA A 145 -18.53 26.23 -10.12
N ASN A 146 -17.58 27.01 -9.61
CA ASN A 146 -17.72 28.47 -9.52
C ASN A 146 -17.62 29.13 -10.91
N GLY A 147 -16.79 28.55 -11.79
CA GLY A 147 -16.51 29.07 -13.13
C GLY A 147 -17.05 28.22 -14.29
N ARG A 148 -16.70 28.63 -15.52
CA ARG A 148 -16.93 27.82 -16.72
C ARG A 148 -15.73 26.91 -16.99
N HIS A 149 -15.98 25.60 -17.00
CA HIS A 149 -14.95 24.59 -17.22
C HIS A 149 -15.23 23.70 -18.43
N SER A 150 -14.16 23.13 -18.99
CA SER A 150 -14.26 22.10 -20.04
C SER A 150 -14.37 20.68 -19.48
N HIS A 151 -14.32 20.55 -18.15
CA HIS A 151 -14.38 19.29 -17.42
C HIS A 151 -15.61 19.25 -16.51
N SER A 152 -15.95 18.05 -16.05
CA SER A 152 -17.02 17.83 -15.08
C SER A 152 -16.52 17.99 -13.62
N PHE A 153 -17.48 18.13 -12.71
CA PHE A 153 -17.26 18.11 -11.25
C PHE A 153 -17.98 16.89 -10.67
N PRO A 154 -17.45 16.26 -9.61
CA PRO A 154 -16.30 16.70 -8.81
C PRO A 154 -14.94 16.59 -9.52
N TYR A 155 -14.04 17.51 -9.18
CA TYR A 155 -12.73 17.65 -9.81
C TYR A 155 -11.62 17.68 -8.75
N VAL A 156 -10.56 16.89 -8.97
CA VAL A 156 -9.39 16.89 -8.10
C VAL A 156 -8.26 17.62 -8.81
N MET A 157 -7.67 18.61 -8.16
CA MET A 157 -6.60 19.41 -8.76
C MET A 157 -5.50 19.77 -7.76
N ALA A 158 -4.28 20.02 -8.25
CA ALA A 158 -3.14 20.44 -7.42
C ALA A 158 -2.61 21.83 -7.77
N MET A 159 -2.31 22.65 -6.77
CA MET A 159 -1.66 23.97 -6.89
C MET A 159 -0.46 24.05 -5.93
N LEU A 160 0.65 24.58 -6.43
CA LEU A 160 1.79 24.96 -5.59
C LEU A 160 1.71 26.46 -5.28
N GLY A 161 1.53 26.78 -4.00
CA GLY A 161 1.53 28.14 -3.48
C GLY A 161 2.95 28.62 -3.15
N ASP A 162 3.23 29.86 -3.53
CA ASP A 162 4.51 30.56 -3.33
C ASP A 162 4.46 31.55 -2.14
N GLY A 163 3.40 31.52 -1.34
CA GLY A 163 3.15 32.46 -0.25
C GLY A 163 2.68 33.85 -0.70
N ARG A 164 2.44 34.08 -2.00
CA ARG A 164 2.08 35.39 -2.57
C ARG A 164 0.85 35.34 -3.47
N THR A 165 0.78 34.31 -4.30
CA THR A 165 -0.27 34.09 -5.28
C THR A 165 -1.55 33.68 -4.57
N SER A 166 -2.63 34.39 -4.87
CA SER A 166 -3.96 34.11 -4.32
C SER A 166 -4.60 32.94 -5.07
N TYR A 167 -5.41 32.14 -4.39
CA TYR A 167 -6.25 31.13 -5.03
C TYR A 167 -7.44 31.80 -5.74
N ASP A 168 -7.65 31.46 -7.00
CA ASP A 168 -8.73 32.02 -7.83
C ASP A 168 -10.03 31.23 -7.62
N ASN A 169 -10.81 31.59 -6.59
CA ASN A 169 -12.10 30.94 -6.29
C ASN A 169 -13.12 31.12 -7.42
N ASP A 170 -13.06 32.20 -8.20
CA ASP A 170 -14.05 32.46 -9.25
C ASP A 170 -13.90 31.50 -10.45
N ASN A 171 -12.71 30.90 -10.60
CA ASN A 171 -12.38 29.95 -11.66
C ASN A 171 -11.75 28.66 -11.13
N ASP A 172 -12.06 28.27 -9.89
CA ASP A 172 -11.68 26.98 -9.29
C ASP A 172 -10.17 26.70 -9.39
N GLY A 173 -9.34 27.73 -9.17
CA GLY A 173 -7.88 27.64 -9.19
C GLY A 173 -7.25 27.35 -10.56
N LEU A 174 -8.04 27.36 -11.64
CA LEU A 174 -7.63 26.88 -12.97
C LEU A 174 -6.34 27.52 -13.50
N ALA A 175 -6.15 28.82 -13.25
CA ALA A 175 -4.98 29.57 -13.71
C ALA A 175 -3.64 29.05 -13.14
N ASN A 176 -3.67 28.44 -11.95
CA ASN A 176 -2.49 27.96 -11.22
C ASN A 176 -2.46 26.44 -11.06
N ARG A 177 -3.28 25.72 -11.83
CA ARG A 177 -3.37 24.25 -11.80
C ARG A 177 -2.09 23.61 -12.35
N LEU A 178 -1.49 22.72 -11.55
CA LEU A 178 -0.36 21.88 -11.96
C LEU A 178 -0.79 20.57 -12.61
N GLY A 179 -1.93 20.04 -12.20
CA GLY A 179 -2.53 18.81 -12.69
C GLY A 179 -3.92 18.61 -12.08
N GLY A 180 -4.71 17.72 -12.66
CA GLY A 180 -6.02 17.39 -12.15
C GLY A 180 -6.73 16.30 -12.93
N CYS A 181 -7.79 15.74 -12.37
CA CYS A 181 -8.66 14.76 -12.99
C CYS A 181 -10.12 14.94 -12.56
N GLU A 182 -11.05 14.52 -13.42
CA GLU A 182 -12.44 14.33 -13.03
C GLU A 182 -12.55 13.08 -12.17
N ALA A 183 -13.22 13.16 -11.03
CA ALA A 183 -13.37 12.03 -10.12
C ALA A 183 -14.72 12.08 -9.41
N ASP A 184 -15.56 11.08 -9.69
CA ASP A 184 -16.81 10.92 -8.95
C ASP A 184 -16.55 10.26 -7.60
N PHE A 185 -16.43 11.09 -6.55
CA PHE A 185 -16.16 10.67 -5.17
C PHE A 185 -17.26 11.00 -4.17
N ARG A 186 -18.37 11.64 -4.61
CA ARG A 186 -19.48 12.03 -3.73
C ARG A 186 -20.52 10.92 -3.63
N ARG A 187 -21.08 10.68 -2.44
CA ARG A 187 -22.14 9.66 -2.18
C ARG A 187 -21.79 8.26 -2.70
N LYS A 188 -20.53 7.87 -2.58
CA LYS A 188 -20.08 6.54 -3.03
C LYS A 188 -20.46 5.49 -1.99
N LEU A 189 -20.95 4.34 -2.48
CA LEU A 189 -21.25 3.17 -1.65
C LEU A 189 -20.01 2.34 -1.31
N VAL A 190 -18.93 2.55 -2.06
CA VAL A 190 -17.62 1.95 -1.81
C VAL A 190 -16.74 2.94 -1.05
N PRO A 191 -15.82 2.48 -0.19
CA PRO A 191 -14.86 3.36 0.47
C PRO A 191 -14.06 4.17 -0.54
N THR A 192 -14.05 5.48 -0.35
CA THR A 192 -13.26 6.41 -1.13
C THR A 192 -11.89 6.63 -0.50
N HIS A 193 -10.83 6.40 -1.28
CA HIS A 193 -9.45 6.60 -0.85
C HIS A 193 -8.69 7.50 -1.81
N GLY A 194 -7.73 8.25 -1.26
CA GLY A 194 -6.68 8.93 -2.00
C GLY A 194 -5.30 8.45 -1.56
N ARG A 195 -4.38 8.34 -2.51
CA ARG A 195 -2.97 8.02 -2.28
C ARG A 195 -2.10 9.08 -2.93
N ILE A 196 -1.25 9.70 -2.12
CA ILE A 196 -0.29 10.71 -2.54
C ILE A 196 1.11 10.16 -2.32
N THR A 197 1.85 9.92 -3.40
CA THR A 197 3.21 9.39 -3.36
C THR A 197 4.16 10.45 -3.87
N TYR A 198 5.04 10.96 -3.02
CA TYR A 198 6.06 11.96 -3.38
C TYR A 198 7.46 11.37 -3.27
N ASN A 199 8.25 11.59 -4.32
CA ASN A 199 9.66 11.21 -4.38
C ASN A 199 10.51 12.46 -4.68
N SER A 200 11.19 12.97 -3.65
CA SER A 200 12.04 14.16 -3.77
C SER A 200 13.22 13.97 -4.73
N GLY A 201 13.75 12.74 -4.83
CA GLY A 201 14.88 12.44 -5.73
C GLY A 201 14.52 12.62 -7.21
N SER A 202 13.32 12.19 -7.61
CA SER A 202 12.79 12.33 -8.96
C SER A 202 11.93 13.58 -9.17
N LYS A 203 11.63 14.33 -8.11
CA LYS A 203 10.73 15.50 -8.12
C LYS A 203 9.36 15.17 -8.69
N ARG A 204 8.84 13.99 -8.35
CA ARG A 204 7.55 13.50 -8.83
C ARG A 204 6.58 13.33 -7.68
N LEU A 205 5.34 13.75 -7.92
CA LEU A 205 4.20 13.44 -7.07
C LEU A 205 3.17 12.69 -7.89
N HIS A 206 2.73 11.55 -7.38
CA HIS A 206 1.69 10.73 -7.96
C HIS A 206 0.44 10.82 -7.10
N MET A 207 -0.70 11.10 -7.71
CA MET A 207 -2.01 11.13 -7.05
C MET A 207 -2.88 10.03 -7.64
N GLU A 208 -3.33 9.11 -6.79
CA GLU A 208 -4.22 8.00 -7.15
C GLU A 208 -5.49 8.06 -6.32
N LEU A 209 -6.58 7.60 -6.91
CA LEU A 209 -7.90 7.58 -6.30
C LEU A 209 -8.51 6.19 -6.43
N GLN A 210 -9.17 5.73 -5.37
CA GLN A 210 -10.04 4.58 -5.39
C GLN A 210 -11.45 5.06 -5.06
N THR A 211 -12.30 5.18 -6.08
CA THR A 211 -13.69 5.65 -5.92
C THR A 211 -14.72 4.73 -6.55
N ASN A 212 -14.33 3.88 -7.50
CA ASN A 212 -15.27 3.06 -8.29
C ASN A 212 -15.50 1.67 -7.70
N ALA A 213 -14.44 1.00 -7.27
CA ALA A 213 -14.50 -0.33 -6.68
C ALA A 213 -13.41 -0.49 -5.60
N TRP A 214 -13.54 -1.56 -4.83
CA TRP A 214 -12.56 -1.95 -3.81
C TRP A 214 -11.25 -2.36 -4.48
N ASP A 215 -10.14 -1.88 -3.95
CA ASP A 215 -8.76 -2.14 -4.42
C ASP A 215 -8.51 -1.78 -5.90
N GLU A 216 -9.39 -0.96 -6.51
CA GLU A 216 -9.24 -0.46 -7.88
C GLU A 216 -8.73 0.99 -7.85
N TRP A 217 -7.41 1.14 -7.88
CA TRP A 217 -6.73 2.43 -7.92
C TRP A 217 -6.63 2.96 -9.35
N THR A 218 -7.03 4.22 -9.53
CA THR A 218 -6.90 4.94 -10.79
C THR A 218 -5.96 6.13 -10.58
N THR A 219 -4.95 6.26 -11.44
CA THR A 219 -4.11 7.46 -11.49
C THR A 219 -4.98 8.68 -11.84
N CYS A 220 -4.98 9.68 -10.96
CA CYS A 220 -5.58 10.97 -11.21
C CYS A 220 -4.63 11.87 -12.00
N PHE A 221 -3.44 12.14 -11.46
CA PHE A 221 -2.39 12.88 -12.15
C PHE A 221 -0.99 12.54 -11.62
N THR A 222 0.02 12.87 -12.42
CA THR A 222 1.42 12.87 -12.00
C THR A 222 2.00 14.25 -12.23
N LEU A 223 2.56 14.85 -11.19
CA LEU A 223 3.28 16.10 -11.29
C LEU A 223 4.77 15.81 -11.48
N HIS A 224 5.41 16.62 -12.32
CA HIS A 224 6.84 16.57 -12.60
C HIS A 224 7.50 17.87 -12.14
N ASP A 225 8.80 17.81 -11.87
CA ASP A 225 9.60 18.95 -11.44
C ASP A 225 9.06 19.67 -10.19
N LEU A 226 8.29 18.94 -9.35
CA LEU A 226 7.73 19.47 -8.12
C LEU A 226 8.78 19.45 -7.01
N VAL A 227 8.97 20.62 -6.37
CA VAL A 227 9.85 20.76 -5.21
C VAL A 227 9.00 21.28 -4.05
N LEU A 228 8.75 20.41 -3.07
CA LEU A 228 8.14 20.81 -1.81
C LEU A 228 9.16 21.53 -0.90
N PRO A 229 8.70 22.42 0.00
CA PRO A 229 9.56 23.02 1.03
C PRO A 229 10.28 21.97 1.88
N GLU A 230 11.37 22.31 2.57
CA GLU A 230 12.06 21.32 3.44
C GLU A 230 11.23 20.89 4.66
N THR A 231 10.31 21.76 5.10
CA THR A 231 9.41 21.52 6.22
C THR A 231 8.00 21.90 5.82
N TYR A 232 7.09 20.95 5.90
CA TYR A 232 5.66 21.15 5.68
C TYR A 232 4.86 20.30 6.67
N TYR A 233 3.68 20.79 7.05
CA TYR A 233 2.69 20.06 7.82
C TYR A 233 1.72 19.35 6.89
N LEU A 234 1.21 18.20 7.33
CA LEU A 234 0.12 17.51 6.66
C LEU A 234 -1.19 18.05 7.20
N GLY A 235 -2.07 18.52 6.31
CA GLY A 235 -3.36 19.10 6.69
C GLY A 235 -4.51 18.61 5.86
N PHE A 236 -5.69 18.63 6.45
CA PHE A 236 -6.97 18.43 5.79
C PHE A 236 -7.89 19.56 6.23
N THR A 237 -8.49 20.27 5.29
CA THR A 237 -9.42 21.36 5.60
C THR A 237 -10.64 21.27 4.71
N SER A 238 -11.75 21.82 5.18
CA SER A 238 -12.93 22.02 4.36
C SER A 238 -13.65 23.29 4.80
N HIS A 239 -14.42 23.85 3.88
CA HIS A 239 -15.40 24.88 4.19
C HIS A 239 -16.68 24.68 3.39
N THR A 240 -17.77 25.26 3.89
CA THR A 240 -19.05 25.31 3.19
C THR A 240 -19.51 26.75 3.04
N GLY A 241 -19.99 27.10 1.85
CA GLY A 241 -20.56 28.41 1.53
C GLY A 241 -22.08 28.41 1.67
N GLU A 242 -22.75 28.94 0.64
CA GLU A 242 -24.22 28.82 0.48
C GLU A 242 -24.64 27.37 0.19
N VAL A 243 -23.75 26.63 -0.47
CA VAL A 243 -23.86 25.20 -0.72
C VAL A 243 -22.98 24.45 0.28
N HIS A 244 -23.39 23.24 0.63
CA HIS A 244 -22.77 22.50 1.71
C HIS A 244 -22.88 20.98 1.50
N ASP A 245 -21.89 20.27 2.04
CA ASP A 245 -21.84 18.82 2.19
C ASP A 245 -21.13 18.48 3.51
N ASN A 246 -21.31 17.25 3.98
CA ASN A 246 -20.41 16.68 4.98
C ASN A 246 -19.10 16.29 4.32
N HIS A 247 -17.99 16.67 4.95
CA HIS A 247 -16.64 16.28 4.53
C HIS A 247 -15.96 15.54 5.67
N ASP A 248 -15.84 14.22 5.54
CA ASP A 248 -15.38 13.33 6.59
C ASP A 248 -14.02 12.71 6.23
N ILE A 249 -13.05 12.78 7.16
CA ILE A 249 -11.78 12.05 7.09
C ILE A 249 -11.87 10.83 8.02
N ILE A 250 -11.77 9.64 7.44
CA ILE A 250 -11.95 8.37 8.15
C ILE A 250 -10.60 7.85 8.65
N SER A 251 -9.57 7.90 7.82
CA SER A 251 -8.21 7.53 8.24
C SER A 251 -7.15 8.22 7.40
N VAL A 252 -5.97 8.38 7.97
CA VAL A 252 -4.76 8.85 7.30
C VAL A 252 -3.63 7.93 7.76
N THR A 253 -2.92 7.34 6.81
CA THR A 253 -1.73 6.52 7.02
C THR A 253 -0.61 7.12 6.21
N THR A 254 0.46 7.52 6.89
CA THR A 254 1.67 8.03 6.24
C THR A 254 2.78 7.00 6.38
N ASN A 255 3.47 6.73 5.29
CA ASN A 255 4.64 5.88 5.24
C ASN A 255 5.83 6.64 4.64
N ILE A 256 7.03 6.36 5.14
CA ILE A 256 8.28 6.81 4.52
C ILE A 256 8.68 5.78 3.47
N ILE A 257 9.18 6.28 2.35
CA ILE A 257 9.70 5.45 1.26
C ILE A 257 11.24 5.45 1.39
N PRO A 258 11.86 4.35 1.82
CA PRO A 258 13.32 4.27 1.92
C PRO A 258 13.97 4.52 0.56
N LYS A 259 15.10 5.24 0.55
CA LYS A 259 15.90 5.29 -0.68
C LYS A 259 16.43 3.89 -0.96
N SER A 260 16.46 3.49 -2.24
CA SER A 260 17.02 2.22 -2.70
C SER A 260 18.55 2.08 -2.51
N GLU A 261 19.20 3.02 -1.82
CA GLU A 261 20.61 2.92 -1.44
C GLU A 261 20.72 2.41 0.01
N ASP A 262 21.46 1.31 0.17
CA ASP A 262 21.81 0.59 1.41
C ASP A 262 20.92 -0.57 1.88
N TYR A 263 20.05 -1.11 1.03
CA TYR A 263 19.93 -2.58 1.02
C TYR A 263 21.18 -3.16 0.36
N VAL A 264 22.32 -3.10 1.06
CA VAL A 264 23.35 -4.12 0.88
C VAL A 264 22.66 -5.40 1.31
N VAL A 265 22.06 -6.08 0.34
CA VAL A 265 21.91 -7.52 0.44
C VAL A 265 23.33 -7.97 0.70
N HIS A 266 23.66 -8.23 1.96
CA HIS A 266 24.67 -9.20 2.28
C HIS A 266 24.13 -10.46 1.61
N ARG A 267 24.48 -10.61 0.33
CA ARG A 267 24.61 -11.91 -0.27
C ARG A 267 25.63 -12.53 0.65
N VAL A 268 25.14 -13.23 1.66
CA VAL A 268 25.81 -14.43 2.10
C VAL A 268 25.99 -15.15 0.78
N ASN A 269 27.19 -15.02 0.22
CA ASN A 269 27.61 -15.87 -0.84
C ASN A 269 27.52 -17.24 -0.20
N ASN A 270 26.36 -17.88 -0.36
CA ASN A 270 26.27 -19.31 -0.50
C ASN A 270 26.99 -19.62 -1.81
N THR A 271 28.29 -19.32 -1.86
CA THR A 271 29.24 -20.16 -2.56
C THR A 271 28.84 -21.56 -2.12
N PRO A 272 28.30 -22.39 -3.02
CA PRO A 272 28.19 -23.80 -2.71
C PRO A 272 29.59 -24.19 -2.24
N PRO A 273 29.73 -24.93 -1.12
CA PRO A 273 31.04 -25.44 -0.75
C PRO A 273 31.66 -26.06 -2.01
N PRO A 274 32.95 -25.77 -2.30
CA PRO A 274 33.57 -26.22 -3.53
C PRO A 274 33.23 -27.69 -3.72
N LYS A 275 32.61 -28.02 -4.85
CA LYS A 275 32.23 -29.39 -5.17
C LYS A 275 33.50 -30.22 -5.05
N SER A 276 33.61 -30.93 -3.92
CA SER A 276 34.64 -31.94 -3.72
C SER A 276 34.50 -32.89 -4.90
N ALA A 277 35.50 -32.88 -5.77
CA ALA A 277 35.66 -33.87 -6.82
C ALA A 277 35.98 -35.21 -6.13
N SER A 278 34.97 -35.85 -5.58
CA SER A 278 35.06 -37.17 -4.95
C SER A 278 33.72 -37.88 -5.10
N GLY A 279 33.48 -38.47 -6.27
CA GLY A 279 32.18 -39.08 -6.53
C GLY A 279 32.08 -40.13 -7.61
N LEU A 280 33.16 -40.48 -8.33
CA LEU A 280 33.15 -41.66 -9.22
C LEU A 280 33.65 -42.94 -8.54
N GLY A 281 34.12 -42.86 -7.29
CA GLY A 281 34.73 -43.97 -6.53
C GLY A 281 33.86 -44.63 -5.45
N THR A 282 32.67 -44.09 -5.15
CA THR A 282 31.85 -44.57 -4.02
C THR A 282 30.61 -45.35 -4.46
N VAL A 283 30.05 -45.10 -5.64
CA VAL A 283 28.92 -45.89 -6.17
C VAL A 283 29.36 -47.30 -6.62
N VAL A 284 30.62 -47.46 -7.08
CA VAL A 284 31.19 -48.77 -7.45
C VAL A 284 31.47 -49.65 -6.21
N LYS A 285 31.70 -49.06 -5.02
CA LYS A 285 31.97 -49.84 -3.79
C LYS A 285 30.71 -50.48 -3.19
N TYR A 286 29.54 -49.85 -3.31
CA TYR A 286 28.29 -50.43 -2.79
C TYR A 286 27.64 -51.47 -3.72
N VAL A 287 27.91 -51.42 -5.03
CA VAL A 287 27.43 -52.43 -5.98
C VAL A 287 28.32 -53.68 -5.98
N VAL A 288 29.63 -53.55 -5.75
CA VAL A 288 30.53 -54.73 -5.62
C VAL A 288 30.42 -55.39 -4.23
N GLY A 289 30.20 -54.61 -3.16
CA GLY A 289 30.04 -55.14 -1.79
C GLY A 289 28.73 -55.94 -1.56
N SER A 290 27.63 -55.54 -2.21
CA SER A 290 26.35 -56.26 -2.10
C SER A 290 26.33 -57.57 -2.90
N GLY A 291 27.04 -57.64 -4.04
CA GLY A 291 27.20 -58.87 -4.83
C GLY A 291 28.02 -59.96 -4.11
N VAL A 292 29.07 -59.59 -3.37
CA VAL A 292 29.91 -60.53 -2.62
C VAL A 292 29.16 -61.08 -1.39
N PHE A 293 28.34 -60.27 -0.73
CA PHE A 293 27.57 -60.71 0.45
C PHE A 293 26.47 -61.72 0.08
N VAL A 294 25.78 -61.51 -1.05
CA VAL A 294 24.76 -62.46 -1.55
C VAL A 294 25.41 -63.79 -1.98
N ALA A 295 26.58 -63.76 -2.62
CA ALA A 295 27.30 -64.99 -3.00
C ALA A 295 27.76 -65.81 -1.77
N VAL A 296 28.27 -65.15 -0.73
CA VAL A 296 28.71 -65.81 0.52
C VAL A 296 27.52 -66.42 1.27
N VAL A 297 26.38 -65.72 1.35
CA VAL A 297 25.17 -66.24 2.00
C VAL A 297 24.59 -67.43 1.23
N VAL A 298 24.55 -67.38 -0.10
CA VAL A 298 24.09 -68.52 -0.93
C VAL A 298 25.02 -69.72 -0.82
N PHE A 299 26.34 -69.50 -0.75
CA PHE A 299 27.31 -70.59 -0.61
C PHE A 299 27.28 -71.21 0.80
N ALA A 300 27.16 -70.40 1.85
CA ALA A 300 27.00 -70.87 3.22
C ALA A 300 25.69 -71.63 3.42
N TYR A 301 24.59 -71.17 2.83
CA TYR A 301 23.31 -71.87 2.87
C TYR A 301 23.39 -73.24 2.16
N LYS A 302 23.98 -73.30 0.95
CA LYS A 302 24.20 -74.58 0.24
C LYS A 302 25.14 -75.54 0.97
N ALA A 303 26.16 -75.03 1.67
CA ALA A 303 27.07 -75.84 2.46
C ALA A 303 26.40 -76.39 3.74
N ALA A 304 25.55 -75.60 4.40
CA ALA A 304 24.80 -76.02 5.58
C ALA A 304 23.73 -77.09 5.25
N THR A 305 23.02 -76.96 4.11
CA THR A 305 22.05 -77.97 3.68
C THR A 305 22.74 -79.29 3.34
N LYS A 306 23.89 -79.25 2.65
CA LYS A 306 24.67 -80.47 2.31
C LYS A 306 25.26 -81.17 3.56
N ARG A 307 25.51 -80.42 4.64
CA ARG A 307 26.01 -80.97 5.92
C ARG A 307 24.90 -81.58 6.79
N ASN A 308 23.66 -81.12 6.66
CA ASN A 308 22.51 -81.69 7.37
C ASN A 308 21.95 -82.94 6.67
N ASP A 309 22.10 -83.08 5.35
CA ASP A 309 21.73 -84.30 4.62
C ASP A 309 22.70 -85.48 4.87
N MET A 310 23.93 -85.24 5.34
CA MET A 310 24.90 -86.27 5.76
C MET A 310 24.76 -86.72 7.23
N LYS A 311 23.82 -86.15 8.00
CA LYS A 311 23.55 -86.54 9.40
C LYS A 311 22.20 -87.24 9.58
N ARG A 312 21.56 -87.65 8.47
CA ARG A 312 20.39 -88.53 8.46
C ARG A 312 20.71 -89.80 7.66
N PHE A 313 21.70 -90.54 8.14
CA PHE A 313 21.84 -91.99 8.04
C PHE A 313 22.47 -92.47 9.35
#